data_AF-A0A929UZ05-F1
#
_entry.id   AF-A0A929UZ05-F1
#
_cell.length_a   1.000
_cell.length_b   1.000
_cell.length_c   1.000
_cell.angle_alpha   90.00
_cell.angle_beta   90.00
_cell.angle_gamma   90.00
#
_symmetry.space_group_name_H-M   'P 1'
#
loop_
_entity.id
_entity.type
_entity.pdbx_description
1 polymer ?
#
loop_
_entity_poly.entity_id
_entity_poly.type
_entity_poly.pdbx_seq_one_letter_code
_entity_poly.pdbx_strand_id
1 'polypeptide(L)'
;MQGQKSHSFKLFLWKNIFVLGTGFFASFLGLGFNSNEASALFVPTLSASVDQANLQVNGNQVINSTDKTTEIPFNFTVNTNNRTGYTAILSAETENTALTNASSAVGAKIDSISTNLTLNNLPNNTWGYKFGSSTNYDPIPAFSTPAQILQTAGKTNGNESNQLSIGMKLADNLESGNYTNKLILSFVSNPYQMRAVMTNGPDFNTRVGNLDPNQAYYAQSPSDHIPTKPNIKFFKRSTVAPVSSISTINIEDSDMSDYEIKAWYNTADQAVYYYTEPNVVFLNENSEAMFRWFTKMETIDLSSFNTSEVITMNTMFYMMNSLKSIDVSGFNTSKVTDMNAMFDLTGVIEQLDVSNFDTSNVTDMKWMFFGLNKLKKLNLTNFDTSKVTNMYGMFDAMTDVSEIKFGTNFNTRNVTNMGRMFSRTSSIQQLDLSHFNTGNVTAMNDMFSLMTSLTQINFGANFDTSNVTDMTGMFYQSTSLVNLDLSHFNTRKVKTMNSMFSQMSGLTILDISNFETPSLEDAGSMFAIDPGFSDNLEKIYVNQDFDTSKLTSSTNAFIRRNRLRGGNGSYLSDPSTADKTWLRVDRPGVQGYFTRKS
;
A
#
# COMPACT_ATOMS: atom_id res chain seq x y z
N MET A 1 -19.12 18.66 56.11
CA MET A 1 -19.14 19.26 54.76
C MET A 1 -19.42 18.13 53.79
N GLN A 2 -20.69 17.96 53.39
CA GLN A 2 -21.21 18.29 52.04
C GLN A 2 -20.44 17.54 50.94
N GLY A 3 -21.01 16.71 50.08
CA GLY A 3 -22.39 16.28 49.82
C GLY A 3 -22.35 15.50 48.50
N GLN A 4 -22.72 14.22 48.49
CA GLN A 4 -22.83 13.44 47.25
C GLN A 4 -24.24 13.64 46.68
N LYS A 5 -24.33 14.39 45.57
CA LYS A 5 -25.54 14.51 44.77
C LYS A 5 -25.66 13.30 43.83
N SER A 6 -26.69 12.50 44.09
CA SER A 6 -27.26 11.55 43.13
C SER A 6 -27.91 12.34 41.98
N HIS A 7 -27.50 12.07 40.75
CA HIS A 7 -28.19 12.53 39.54
C HIS A 7 -28.94 11.35 38.91
N SER A 8 -30.22 11.26 39.24
CA SER A 8 -31.23 10.45 38.55
C SER A 8 -31.47 11.04 37.16
N PHE A 9 -31.13 10.28 36.10
CA PHE A 9 -31.60 10.57 34.74
C PHE A 9 -33.06 10.10 34.63
N LYS A 10 -33.99 11.06 34.57
CA LYS A 10 -35.40 10.80 34.26
C LYS A 10 -35.54 10.57 32.75
N LEU A 11 -35.85 9.34 32.36
CA LEU A 11 -36.27 8.99 31.01
C LEU A 11 -37.72 9.47 30.80
N PHE A 12 -37.93 10.46 29.93
CA PHE A 12 -39.26 10.89 29.51
C PHE A 12 -39.75 9.95 28.39
N LEU A 13 -40.64 9.02 28.72
CA LEU A 13 -41.36 8.19 27.76
C LEU A 13 -42.59 8.95 27.25
N TRP A 14 -42.59 9.34 25.98
CA TRP A 14 -43.82 9.69 25.27
C TRP A 14 -44.32 8.45 24.52
N LYS A 15 -45.47 7.94 24.99
CA LYS A 15 -46.26 6.92 24.31
C LYS A 15 -46.94 7.55 23.09
N ASN A 16 -46.81 6.92 21.94
CA ASN A 16 -47.93 6.63 21.02
C ASN A 16 -47.48 5.50 20.08
N ILE A 17 -48.21 4.38 20.14
CA ILE A 17 -48.06 3.19 19.31
C ILE A 17 -49.17 3.25 18.25
N PHE A 18 -48.91 2.93 16.98
CA PHE A 18 -49.79 2.11 16.13
C PHE A 18 -49.05 1.50 14.92
N VAL A 19 -49.57 0.35 14.48
CA VAL A 19 -49.04 -0.74 13.60
C VAL A 19 -49.71 -0.61 12.20
N LEU A 20 -49.09 -0.84 11.03
CA LEU A 20 -48.89 -2.13 10.32
C LEU A 20 -48.24 -1.89 8.94
N GLY A 21 -47.34 -2.79 8.53
CA GLY A 21 -46.81 -2.92 7.17
C GLY A 21 -45.62 -3.89 7.16
N THR A 22 -45.79 -5.07 6.58
CA THR A 22 -44.85 -6.20 6.64
C THR A 22 -43.54 -5.94 5.90
N GLY A 23 -42.45 -5.83 6.65
CA GLY A 23 -41.08 -5.79 6.13
C GLY A 23 -40.08 -5.62 7.27
N PHE A 24 -39.61 -6.74 7.83
CA PHE A 24 -38.47 -6.86 8.76
C PHE A 24 -38.41 -5.82 9.90
N PHE A 25 -39.14 -6.09 10.99
CA PHE A 25 -39.09 -5.28 12.22
C PHE A 25 -37.80 -5.55 13.02
N ALA A 26 -36.99 -4.52 13.22
CA ALA A 26 -36.28 -4.32 14.48
C ALA A 26 -37.11 -3.34 15.34
N SER A 27 -38.15 -3.83 16.00
CA SER A 27 -38.83 -3.07 17.06
C SER A 27 -37.97 -3.11 18.32
N PHE A 28 -37.44 -1.97 18.75
CA PHE A 28 -36.82 -1.83 20.08
C PHE A 28 -37.90 -1.90 21.17
N LEU A 29 -38.26 -3.13 21.52
CA LEU A 29 -38.82 -3.45 22.84
C LEU A 29 -37.64 -3.90 23.70
N GLY A 30 -37.29 -3.09 24.70
CA GLY A 30 -36.39 -3.49 25.77
C GLY A 30 -37.04 -4.59 26.60
N LEU A 31 -36.97 -5.83 26.11
CA LEU A 31 -37.14 -7.04 26.89
C LEU A 31 -35.74 -7.60 27.08
N GLY A 32 -35.20 -7.39 28.29
CA GLY A 32 -34.00 -8.07 28.74
C GLY A 32 -34.27 -9.56 28.83
N PHE A 33 -34.01 -10.28 27.75
CA PHE A 33 -33.70 -11.70 27.84
C PHE A 33 -32.24 -11.80 28.24
N ASN A 34 -32.00 -12.32 29.45
CA ASN A 34 -30.71 -12.88 29.83
C ASN A 34 -30.49 -14.13 28.95
N SER A 35 -30.06 -13.94 27.71
CA SER A 35 -29.28 -14.94 27.00
C SER A 35 -27.82 -14.50 27.11
N ASN A 36 -26.93 -15.46 27.40
CA ASN A 36 -25.49 -15.29 27.27
C ASN A 36 -25.14 -15.15 25.79
N GLU A 37 -25.61 -14.10 25.14
CA GLU A 37 -25.35 -13.82 23.73
C GLU A 37 -24.14 -12.91 23.63
N ALA A 38 -23.15 -13.37 22.87
CA ALA A 38 -21.97 -12.62 22.51
C ALA A 38 -22.40 -11.26 21.96
N SER A 39 -22.12 -10.19 22.71
CA SER A 39 -22.30 -8.83 22.26
C SER A 39 -21.53 -8.65 20.95
N ALA A 40 -22.19 -8.25 19.86
CA ALA A 40 -21.49 -7.90 18.63
C ALA A 40 -20.51 -6.75 18.92
N LEU A 41 -19.26 -6.86 18.45
CA LEU A 41 -18.23 -5.84 18.66
C LEU A 41 -18.65 -4.48 18.05
N PHE A 42 -19.37 -4.53 16.92
CA PHE A 42 -19.96 -3.37 16.26
C PHE A 42 -21.48 -3.54 16.15
N VAL A 43 -22.22 -2.53 16.65
CA VAL A 43 -23.68 -2.44 16.51
C VAL A 43 -24.01 -1.18 15.71
N PRO A 44 -24.56 -1.31 14.48
CA PRO A 44 -24.97 -0.16 13.70
C PRO A 44 -26.13 0.57 14.41
N THR A 45 -26.02 1.88 14.48
CA THR A 45 -27.00 2.80 15.08
C THR A 45 -27.46 3.76 14.01
N LEU A 46 -28.73 4.15 14.09
CA LEU A 46 -29.32 5.20 13.26
C LEU A 46 -30.26 5.99 14.15
N SER A 47 -30.06 7.31 14.18
CA SER A 47 -30.97 8.24 14.82
C SER A 47 -31.32 9.33 13.84
N ALA A 48 -32.58 9.75 13.84
CA ALA A 48 -33.06 10.82 12.99
C ALA A 48 -34.07 11.68 13.75
N SER A 49 -34.07 12.97 13.47
CA SER A 49 -35.04 13.94 14.01
C SER A 49 -35.37 15.00 12.97
N VAL A 50 -36.52 15.66 13.13
CA VAL A 50 -36.91 16.85 12.36
C VAL A 50 -37.08 18.01 13.33
N ASP A 51 -36.62 19.20 12.95
CA ASP A 51 -36.72 20.40 13.82
C ASP A 51 -38.15 20.95 13.89
N GLN A 52 -38.96 20.71 12.86
CA GLN A 52 -40.36 21.15 12.78
C GLN A 52 -41.28 20.02 12.31
N ALA A 53 -41.83 19.25 13.26
CA ALA A 53 -42.75 18.15 12.94
C ALA A 53 -44.16 18.60 12.51
N ASN A 54 -44.50 19.88 12.70
CA ASN A 54 -45.81 20.45 12.32
C ASN A 54 -45.60 21.76 11.55
N LEU A 55 -45.61 21.67 10.22
CA LEU A 55 -45.47 22.82 9.33
C LEU A 55 -46.83 23.52 9.18
N GLN A 56 -46.91 24.79 9.57
CA GLN A 56 -48.13 25.59 9.47
C GLN A 56 -47.91 26.79 8.54
N VAL A 57 -48.92 27.07 7.71
CA VAL A 57 -48.89 28.18 6.75
C VAL A 57 -50.19 28.96 6.85
N ASN A 58 -50.07 30.28 6.99
CA ASN A 58 -51.23 31.16 6.87
C ASN A 58 -51.51 31.44 5.40
N GLY A 59 -52.49 30.74 4.82
CA GLY A 59 -52.86 30.89 3.41
C GLY A 59 -53.19 32.33 2.99
N ASN A 60 -53.80 33.13 3.87
CA ASN A 60 -54.10 34.54 3.58
C ASN A 60 -52.82 35.38 3.42
N GLN A 61 -51.76 35.09 4.17
CA GLN A 61 -50.49 35.79 3.99
C GLN A 61 -49.84 35.43 2.65
N VAL A 62 -49.94 34.17 2.22
CA VAL A 62 -49.43 33.73 0.92
C VAL A 62 -50.21 34.38 -0.21
N ILE A 63 -51.55 34.33 -0.19
CA ILE A 63 -52.42 34.88 -1.25
C ILE A 63 -52.23 36.40 -1.43
N ASN A 64 -51.95 37.12 -0.33
CA ASN A 64 -51.73 38.57 -0.34
C ASN A 64 -50.27 38.98 -0.60
N SER A 65 -49.35 38.02 -0.76
CA SER A 65 -47.95 38.31 -1.13
C SER A 65 -47.82 38.67 -2.62
N THR A 66 -46.72 39.33 -2.99
CA THR A 66 -46.47 39.80 -4.36
C THR A 66 -46.59 38.70 -5.41
N ASP A 67 -45.94 37.56 -5.18
CA ASP A 67 -45.87 36.45 -6.15
C ASP A 67 -46.90 35.34 -5.87
N LYS A 68 -47.68 35.50 -4.80
CA LYS A 68 -48.61 34.52 -4.23
C LYS A 68 -47.96 33.19 -3.85
N THR A 69 -46.67 33.21 -3.48
CA THR A 69 -45.85 32.04 -3.17
C THR A 69 -45.31 32.08 -1.75
N THR A 70 -44.98 30.91 -1.19
CA THR A 70 -44.17 30.82 0.03
C THR A 70 -43.25 29.59 -0.02
N GLU A 71 -42.13 29.68 0.71
CA GLU A 71 -41.17 28.60 0.94
C GLU A 71 -41.06 28.37 2.46
N ILE A 72 -41.22 27.13 2.89
CA ILE A 72 -41.13 26.74 4.30
C ILE A 72 -39.96 25.75 4.44
N PRO A 73 -38.77 26.22 4.82
CA PRO A 73 -37.65 25.35 5.11
C PRO A 73 -37.81 24.70 6.49
N PHE A 74 -37.41 23.44 6.59
CA PHE A 74 -37.20 22.74 7.85
C PHE A 74 -36.00 21.81 7.70
N ASN A 75 -35.37 21.45 8.81
CA ASN A 75 -34.21 20.58 8.80
C ASN A 75 -34.54 19.23 9.39
N PHE A 76 -33.91 18.20 8.85
CA PHE A 76 -33.80 16.92 9.51
C PHE A 76 -32.34 16.65 9.86
N THR A 77 -32.12 16.10 11.04
CA THR A 77 -30.79 15.70 11.53
C THR A 77 -30.70 14.20 11.57
N VAL A 78 -29.63 13.63 11.00
CA VAL A 78 -29.36 12.19 11.05
C VAL A 78 -27.99 11.96 11.67
N ASN A 79 -27.88 10.91 12.48
CA ASN A 79 -26.61 10.42 12.99
C ASN A 79 -26.60 8.90 12.92
N THR A 80 -25.60 8.34 12.23
CA THR A 80 -25.39 6.89 12.12
C THR A 80 -23.92 6.56 12.20
N ASN A 81 -23.59 5.49 12.91
CA ASN A 81 -22.24 4.90 12.88
C ASN A 81 -22.10 3.82 11.79
N ASN A 82 -23.15 3.49 11.01
CA ASN A 82 -23.08 2.47 9.97
C ASN A 82 -22.07 2.91 8.89
N ARG A 83 -21.07 2.07 8.62
CA ARG A 83 -19.99 2.34 7.68
C ARG A 83 -20.46 2.52 6.23
N THR A 84 -21.64 2.01 5.87
CA THR A 84 -22.25 2.25 4.55
C THR A 84 -23.23 3.43 4.53
N GLY A 85 -23.46 4.09 5.67
CA GLY A 85 -24.30 5.28 5.77
C GLY A 85 -25.80 5.00 5.87
N TYR A 86 -26.61 5.92 5.35
CA TYR A 86 -28.06 5.84 5.37
C TYR A 86 -28.70 6.38 4.08
N THR A 87 -29.97 6.04 3.89
CA THR A 87 -30.84 6.55 2.82
C THR A 87 -32.03 7.25 3.46
N ALA A 88 -32.32 8.48 3.02
CA ALA A 88 -33.52 9.23 3.39
C ALA A 88 -34.50 9.26 2.21
N ILE A 89 -35.76 8.97 2.53
CA ILE A 89 -36.84 8.77 1.56
C ILE A 89 -38.03 9.64 1.98
N LEU A 90 -38.66 10.32 1.02
CA LEU A 90 -39.85 11.15 1.21
C LEU A 90 -41.07 10.51 0.53
N SER A 91 -42.23 10.54 1.18
CA SER A 91 -43.53 10.20 0.59
C SER A 91 -44.65 10.99 1.25
N ALA A 92 -45.82 11.05 0.62
CA ALA A 92 -47.08 11.27 1.33
C ALA A 92 -47.42 10.03 2.18
N GLU A 93 -48.23 10.21 3.22
CA GLU A 93 -48.75 9.09 4.06
C GLU A 93 -49.68 8.16 3.26
N THR A 94 -50.28 8.67 2.18
CA THR A 94 -51.21 7.94 1.32
C THR A 94 -50.87 8.16 -0.15
N GLU A 95 -51.63 7.55 -1.07
CA GLU A 95 -51.52 7.85 -2.50
C GLU A 95 -51.94 9.29 -2.85
N ASN A 96 -52.69 9.95 -1.97
CA ASN A 96 -53.08 11.34 -2.18
C ASN A 96 -51.95 12.28 -1.80
N THR A 97 -51.41 12.99 -2.80
CA THR A 97 -50.32 13.96 -2.65
C THR A 97 -50.80 15.40 -2.52
N ALA A 98 -52.12 15.65 -2.57
CA ALA A 98 -52.70 16.98 -2.42
C ALA A 98 -52.96 17.36 -0.96
N LEU A 99 -52.89 18.64 -0.59
CA LEU A 99 -53.45 19.11 0.68
C LEU A 99 -54.98 19.20 0.53
N THR A 100 -55.74 18.55 1.41
CA THR A 100 -57.21 18.47 1.29
C THR A 100 -57.93 19.26 2.37
N ASN A 101 -59.00 19.96 1.99
CA ASN A 101 -59.94 20.58 2.93
C ASN A 101 -61.07 19.59 3.27
N ALA A 102 -60.98 18.95 4.43
CA ALA A 102 -61.95 17.93 4.86
C ALA A 102 -63.38 18.49 5.11
N SER A 103 -63.51 19.81 5.33
CA SER A 103 -64.82 20.46 5.49
C SER A 103 -65.44 20.94 4.17
N SER A 104 -64.73 20.81 3.04
CA SER A 104 -65.22 21.25 1.74
C SER A 104 -66.33 20.35 1.21
N ALA A 105 -67.46 20.95 0.83
CA ALA A 105 -68.55 20.24 0.16
C ALA A 105 -68.22 19.90 -1.31
N VAL A 106 -67.23 20.56 -1.90
CA VAL A 106 -66.80 20.39 -3.30
C VAL A 106 -65.46 19.67 -3.44
N GLY A 107 -64.85 19.24 -2.32
CA GLY A 107 -63.56 18.55 -2.33
C GLY A 107 -62.38 19.46 -2.66
N ALA A 108 -62.38 20.71 -2.18
CA ALA A 108 -61.31 21.66 -2.40
C ALA A 108 -59.95 21.13 -1.95
N LYS A 109 -58.92 21.33 -2.79
CA LYS A 109 -57.56 20.81 -2.60
C LYS A 109 -56.50 21.76 -3.16
N ILE A 110 -55.27 21.59 -2.68
CA ILE A 110 -54.05 22.18 -3.24
C ILE A 110 -53.22 21.01 -3.77
N ASP A 111 -53.14 20.90 -5.09
CA ASP A 111 -52.57 19.72 -5.75
C ASP A 111 -51.05 19.70 -5.68
N SER A 112 -50.45 18.52 -5.65
CA SER A 112 -49.02 18.46 -5.90
C SER A 112 -48.72 18.86 -7.35
N ILE A 113 -47.59 19.56 -7.56
CA ILE A 113 -47.09 19.85 -8.90
C ILE A 113 -46.80 18.55 -9.66
N SER A 114 -46.92 18.57 -10.98
CA SER A 114 -46.70 17.37 -11.82
C SER A 114 -45.30 17.28 -12.41
N THR A 115 -44.51 18.36 -12.34
CA THR A 115 -43.16 18.45 -12.91
C THR A 115 -42.27 19.32 -12.03
N ASN A 116 -40.95 19.18 -12.20
CA ASN A 116 -39.94 20.02 -11.54
C ASN A 116 -40.02 21.49 -12.00
N LEU A 117 -40.21 22.44 -11.07
CA LEU A 117 -40.46 23.85 -11.38
C LEU A 117 -39.82 24.80 -10.36
N THR A 118 -39.47 26.03 -10.77
CA THR A 118 -39.08 27.09 -9.82
C THR A 118 -40.30 27.60 -9.06
N LEU A 119 -40.10 28.14 -7.85
CA LEU A 119 -41.19 28.59 -6.96
C LEU A 119 -42.19 29.55 -7.64
N ASN A 120 -41.69 30.53 -8.40
CA ASN A 120 -42.54 31.53 -9.04
C ASN A 120 -43.38 30.97 -10.20
N ASN A 121 -42.92 29.85 -10.78
CA ASN A 121 -43.53 29.18 -11.92
C ASN A 121 -44.46 28.02 -11.53
N LEU A 122 -44.68 27.79 -10.22
CA LEU A 122 -45.68 26.81 -9.79
C LEU A 122 -47.07 27.22 -10.32
N PRO A 123 -47.93 26.27 -10.72
CA PRO A 123 -49.33 26.56 -11.02
C PRO A 123 -50.09 27.05 -9.77
N ASN A 124 -51.16 27.82 -9.97
CA ASN A 124 -52.00 28.25 -8.86
C ASN A 124 -52.59 27.04 -8.12
N ASN A 125 -52.66 27.15 -6.78
CA ASN A 125 -53.15 26.12 -5.88
C ASN A 125 -52.36 24.82 -5.98
N THR A 126 -51.04 24.93 -6.05
CA THR A 126 -50.15 23.77 -6.03
C THR A 126 -49.01 23.87 -5.03
N TRP A 127 -48.41 22.73 -4.70
CA TRP A 127 -47.26 22.62 -3.82
C TRP A 127 -46.28 21.51 -4.23
N GLY A 128 -45.03 21.63 -3.80
CA GLY A 128 -43.95 20.69 -4.07
C GLY A 128 -42.87 20.75 -2.99
N TYR A 129 -41.86 19.88 -3.09
CA TYR A 129 -40.74 19.83 -2.16
C TYR A 129 -39.41 20.14 -2.85
N LYS A 130 -38.43 20.59 -2.10
CA LYS A 130 -37.08 20.88 -2.57
C LYS A 130 -36.07 20.39 -1.54
N PHE A 131 -34.99 19.76 -1.97
CA PHE A 131 -33.94 19.25 -1.08
C PHE A 131 -32.62 19.99 -1.29
N GLY A 132 -31.93 20.31 -0.19
CA GLY A 132 -30.61 20.93 -0.20
C GLY A 132 -30.57 22.27 -0.94
N SER A 133 -29.57 22.45 -1.81
CA SER A 133 -29.34 23.67 -2.58
C SER A 133 -30.09 23.71 -3.92
N SER A 134 -31.00 22.77 -4.19
CA SER A 134 -31.83 22.83 -5.40
C SER A 134 -32.59 24.16 -5.46
N THR A 135 -32.76 24.71 -6.66
CA THR A 135 -33.60 25.88 -6.91
C THR A 135 -35.03 25.53 -7.29
N ASN A 136 -35.26 24.27 -7.66
CA ASN A 136 -36.52 23.80 -8.20
C ASN A 136 -37.21 22.85 -7.23
N TYR A 137 -38.53 22.85 -7.29
CA TYR A 137 -39.44 22.03 -6.52
C TYR A 137 -39.89 20.84 -7.35
N ASP A 138 -39.84 19.66 -6.74
CA ASP A 138 -40.31 18.40 -7.28
C ASP A 138 -41.75 18.09 -6.81
N PRO A 139 -42.50 17.28 -7.59
CA PRO A 139 -43.77 16.69 -7.16
C PRO A 139 -43.66 15.99 -5.81
N ILE A 140 -44.63 16.18 -4.94
CA ILE A 140 -44.77 15.40 -3.71
C ILE A 140 -44.97 13.93 -4.10
N PRO A 141 -44.07 13.03 -3.68
CA PRO A 141 -44.13 11.62 -4.04
C PRO A 141 -45.30 10.92 -3.35
N ALA A 142 -46.00 10.06 -4.08
CA ALA A 142 -47.06 9.22 -3.53
C ALA A 142 -46.49 8.10 -2.64
N PHE A 143 -47.32 7.53 -1.76
CA PHE A 143 -46.93 6.41 -0.90
C PHE A 143 -46.37 5.20 -1.69
N SER A 144 -46.99 4.83 -2.80
CA SER A 144 -46.54 3.72 -3.66
C SER A 144 -45.24 3.99 -4.43
N THR A 145 -44.84 5.25 -4.59
CA THR A 145 -43.65 5.67 -5.34
C THR A 145 -42.85 6.72 -4.56
N PRO A 146 -42.26 6.33 -3.42
CA PRO A 146 -41.54 7.26 -2.56
C PRO A 146 -40.23 7.74 -3.22
N ALA A 147 -39.81 8.98 -2.97
CA ALA A 147 -38.61 9.55 -3.57
C ALA A 147 -37.39 9.42 -2.64
N GLN A 148 -36.28 8.88 -3.15
CA GLN A 148 -34.99 8.94 -2.46
C GLN A 148 -34.45 10.38 -2.55
N ILE A 149 -34.41 11.09 -1.42
CA ILE A 149 -33.95 12.47 -1.37
C ILE A 149 -32.46 12.59 -0.99
N LEU A 150 -31.91 11.59 -0.30
CA LEU A 150 -30.50 11.54 0.09
C LEU A 150 -30.05 10.08 0.25
N GLN A 151 -28.83 9.78 -0.17
CA GLN A 151 -28.14 8.54 0.16
C GLN A 151 -26.67 8.88 0.42
N THR A 152 -26.18 8.52 1.61
CA THR A 152 -24.76 8.70 1.98
C THR A 152 -23.99 7.40 1.75
N ALA A 153 -22.67 7.50 1.56
CA ALA A 153 -21.79 6.34 1.35
C ALA A 153 -21.02 5.92 2.61
N GLY A 154 -21.19 6.67 3.72
CA GLY A 154 -20.41 6.50 4.93
C GLY A 154 -21.18 6.90 6.18
N LYS A 155 -20.62 6.53 7.33
CA LYS A 155 -21.10 6.99 8.64
C LYS A 155 -21.09 8.51 8.72
N THR A 156 -21.92 9.05 9.60
CA THR A 156 -21.93 10.49 9.84
C THR A 156 -20.80 10.88 10.79
N ASN A 157 -20.29 12.11 10.66
CA ASN A 157 -19.34 12.69 11.61
C ASN A 157 -20.09 13.38 12.76
N GLY A 158 -20.89 12.60 13.49
CA GLY A 158 -21.84 13.11 14.47
C GLY A 158 -23.18 13.45 13.83
N ASN A 159 -23.78 14.58 14.23
CA ASN A 159 -25.09 15.00 13.73
C ASN A 159 -24.96 15.73 12.40
N GLU A 160 -25.57 15.19 11.34
CA GLU A 160 -25.66 15.82 10.02
C GLU A 160 -27.05 16.43 9.82
N SER A 161 -27.10 17.75 9.66
CA SER A 161 -28.34 18.49 9.40
C SER A 161 -28.51 18.72 7.90
N ASN A 162 -29.67 18.36 7.37
CA ASN A 162 -30.04 18.53 5.98
C ASN A 162 -31.36 19.30 5.89
N GLN A 163 -31.44 20.24 4.95
CA GLN A 163 -32.61 21.07 4.75
C GLN A 163 -33.54 20.50 3.68
N LEU A 164 -34.82 20.39 4.01
CA LEU A 164 -35.92 20.19 3.07
C LEU A 164 -36.78 21.45 3.08
N SER A 165 -37.37 21.82 1.95
CA SER A 165 -38.27 22.97 1.87
C SER A 165 -39.56 22.60 1.15
N ILE A 166 -40.66 23.13 1.63
CA ILE A 166 -41.96 23.03 0.98
C ILE A 166 -42.28 24.36 0.29
N GLY A 167 -42.56 24.29 -1.00
CA GLY A 167 -42.91 25.45 -1.82
C GLY A 167 -44.34 25.36 -2.25
N MET A 168 -45.05 26.49 -2.25
CA MET A 168 -46.44 26.52 -2.70
C MET A 168 -46.78 27.84 -3.37
N LYS A 169 -47.78 27.80 -4.25
CA LYS A 169 -48.43 28.96 -4.84
C LYS A 169 -49.93 28.87 -4.67
N LEU A 170 -50.55 29.89 -4.07
CA LEU A 170 -51.98 29.90 -3.75
C LEU A 170 -52.71 31.01 -4.52
N ALA A 171 -53.99 30.80 -4.83
CA ALA A 171 -54.86 31.79 -5.44
C ALA A 171 -56.05 32.12 -4.52
N ASP A 172 -56.69 33.24 -4.81
CA ASP A 172 -57.83 33.81 -4.07
C ASP A 172 -59.14 33.04 -4.26
N ASN A 173 -59.14 32.03 -5.15
CA ASN A 173 -60.29 31.15 -5.40
C ASN A 173 -60.35 29.91 -4.49
N LEU A 174 -59.46 29.79 -3.50
CA LEU A 174 -59.51 28.69 -2.53
C LEU A 174 -60.69 28.87 -1.55
N GLU A 175 -61.40 27.78 -1.31
CA GLU A 175 -62.42 27.74 -0.26
C GLU A 175 -61.77 27.91 1.11
N SER A 176 -62.40 28.71 1.99
CA SER A 176 -61.92 28.90 3.35
C SER A 176 -61.93 27.57 4.12
N GLY A 177 -60.84 27.27 4.82
CA GLY A 177 -60.73 26.06 5.61
C GLY A 177 -59.29 25.63 5.86
N ASN A 178 -59.14 24.48 6.52
CA ASN A 178 -57.84 23.87 6.81
C ASN A 178 -57.51 22.84 5.73
N TYR A 179 -56.41 23.05 5.01
CA TYR A 179 -55.88 22.11 4.03
C TYR A 179 -54.75 21.31 4.65
N THR A 180 -54.87 19.99 4.72
CA THR A 180 -53.89 19.14 5.38
C THR A 180 -53.48 17.95 4.51
N ASN A 181 -52.22 17.54 4.66
CA ASN A 181 -51.68 16.25 4.25
C ASN A 181 -50.52 15.92 5.20
N LYS A 182 -50.08 14.68 5.24
CA LYS A 182 -48.91 14.24 6.01
C LYS A 182 -47.82 13.77 5.07
N LEU A 183 -46.60 14.28 5.31
CA LEU A 183 -45.39 13.78 4.69
C LEU A 183 -44.72 12.79 5.65
N ILE A 184 -44.23 11.69 5.08
CA ILE A 184 -43.43 10.68 5.77
C ILE A 184 -42.00 10.83 5.30
N LEU A 185 -41.11 11.08 6.26
CA LEU A 185 -39.67 11.08 6.05
C LEU A 185 -39.09 9.82 6.68
N SER A 186 -38.69 8.87 5.85
CA SER A 186 -38.16 7.57 6.26
C SER A 186 -36.64 7.57 6.17
N PHE A 187 -35.98 7.09 7.22
CA PHE A 187 -34.53 6.95 7.27
C PHE A 187 -34.19 5.47 7.42
N VAL A 188 -33.45 4.93 6.47
CA VAL A 188 -33.08 3.52 6.42
C VAL A 188 -31.57 3.42 6.46
N SER A 189 -31.03 2.57 7.34
CA SER A 189 -29.60 2.30 7.36
C SER A 189 -29.23 1.52 6.10
N ASN A 190 -28.12 1.87 5.44
CA ASN A 190 -27.74 1.20 4.21
C ASN A 190 -27.37 -0.27 4.48
N PRO A 191 -27.61 -1.18 3.51
CA PRO A 191 -27.18 -2.57 3.63
C PRO A 191 -25.70 -2.64 3.98
N TYR A 192 -25.37 -3.55 4.89
CA TYR A 192 -24.03 -3.67 5.45
C TYR A 192 -23.67 -5.15 5.59
N GLN A 193 -22.53 -5.55 5.03
CA GLN A 193 -21.96 -6.88 5.26
C GLN A 193 -20.88 -6.76 6.33
N MET A 194 -21.06 -7.49 7.44
CA MET A 194 -20.08 -7.52 8.51
C MET A 194 -18.77 -8.17 8.04
N ARG A 195 -17.64 -7.69 8.54
CA ARG A 195 -16.31 -8.16 8.17
C ARG A 195 -15.37 -8.18 9.36
N ALA A 196 -14.51 -9.21 9.42
CA ALA A 196 -13.40 -9.26 10.35
C ALA A 196 -12.19 -8.56 9.72
N VAL A 197 -11.62 -7.58 10.41
CA VAL A 197 -10.47 -6.81 9.94
C VAL A 197 -9.36 -6.90 10.97
N MET A 198 -8.20 -7.40 10.55
CA MET A 198 -7.01 -7.43 11.39
C MET A 198 -6.53 -6.00 11.66
N THR A 199 -5.99 -5.73 12.85
CA THR A 199 -5.34 -4.43 13.11
C THR A 199 -4.17 -4.17 12.15
N ASN A 200 -3.71 -2.93 12.07
CA ASN A 200 -2.56 -2.57 11.24
C ASN A 200 -1.29 -3.36 11.61
N GLY A 201 -0.41 -3.53 10.64
CA GLY A 201 0.75 -4.41 10.75
C GLY A 201 1.66 -4.15 11.95
N PRO A 202 2.07 -2.89 12.25
CA PRO A 202 2.87 -2.59 13.44
C PRO A 202 2.18 -2.93 14.77
N ASP A 203 0.87 -2.67 14.88
CA ASP A 203 0.10 -3.00 16.07
C ASP A 203 -0.10 -4.52 16.21
N PHE A 204 -0.38 -5.22 15.11
CA PHE A 204 -0.42 -6.69 15.09
C PHE A 204 0.92 -7.26 15.55
N ASN A 205 2.04 -6.78 14.99
CA ASN A 205 3.39 -7.25 15.32
C ASN A 205 3.69 -7.11 16.82
N THR A 206 3.27 -5.97 17.40
CA THR A 206 3.43 -5.68 18.82
C THR A 206 2.56 -6.59 19.67
N ARG A 207 1.25 -6.64 19.40
CA ARG A 207 0.28 -7.43 20.18
C ARG A 207 0.60 -8.93 20.13
N VAL A 208 0.80 -9.48 18.94
CA VAL A 208 1.16 -10.90 18.76
C VAL A 208 2.55 -11.17 19.29
N GLY A 209 3.50 -10.25 19.10
CA GLY A 209 4.85 -10.41 19.63
C GLY A 209 4.94 -10.39 21.15
N ASN A 210 4.02 -9.71 21.83
CA ASN A 210 3.88 -9.74 23.29
C ASN A 210 3.34 -11.05 23.85
N LEU A 211 2.86 -11.95 22.99
CA LEU A 211 2.55 -13.33 23.38
C LEU A 211 3.80 -14.21 23.50
N ASP A 212 4.97 -13.73 23.04
CA ASP A 212 6.22 -14.45 23.21
C ASP A 212 6.60 -14.51 24.71
N PRO A 213 6.71 -15.70 25.33
CA PRO A 213 6.95 -15.82 26.76
C PRO A 213 8.33 -15.34 27.21
N ASN A 214 9.33 -15.30 26.32
CA ASN A 214 10.70 -14.89 26.64
C ASN A 214 11.26 -14.05 25.50
N GLN A 215 10.81 -12.79 25.43
CA GLN A 215 11.29 -11.85 24.41
C GLN A 215 12.82 -11.71 24.46
N ALA A 216 13.44 -11.79 23.28
CA ALA A 216 14.84 -11.47 23.09
C ALA A 216 14.99 -10.26 22.20
N TYR A 217 16.20 -9.70 22.16
CA TYR A 217 16.49 -8.50 21.40
C TYR A 217 17.62 -8.74 20.40
N TYR A 218 17.56 -8.05 19.27
CA TYR A 218 18.62 -8.11 18.27
C TYR A 218 19.91 -7.47 18.82
N ALA A 219 20.95 -8.31 18.98
CA ALA A 219 22.17 -7.93 19.72
C ALA A 219 23.03 -6.84 19.05
N GLN A 220 22.82 -6.51 17.77
CA GLN A 220 23.69 -5.57 17.04
C GLN A 220 23.17 -4.12 16.98
N SER A 221 22.05 -3.79 17.63
CA SER A 221 21.65 -2.39 17.82
C SER A 221 21.52 -2.08 19.31
N PRO A 222 22.58 -1.56 19.96
CA PRO A 222 22.54 -1.19 21.37
C PRO A 222 21.56 -0.04 21.67
N SER A 223 21.24 0.77 20.66
CA SER A 223 20.31 1.91 20.75
C SER A 223 18.85 1.53 20.47
N ASP A 224 18.61 0.58 19.56
CA ASP A 224 17.28 0.11 19.22
C ASP A 224 17.06 -1.29 19.77
N HIS A 225 16.34 -1.39 20.89
CA HIS A 225 15.91 -2.66 21.47
C HIS A 225 14.84 -3.30 20.55
N ILE A 226 15.28 -3.88 19.43
CA ILE A 226 14.40 -4.52 18.45
C ILE A 226 14.00 -5.91 18.97
N PRO A 227 12.72 -6.17 19.29
CA PRO A 227 12.28 -7.44 19.83
C PRO A 227 12.24 -8.52 18.73
N THR A 228 13.07 -9.55 18.91
CA THR A 228 13.08 -10.78 18.12
C THR A 228 12.24 -11.81 18.87
N LYS A 229 11.11 -12.25 18.32
CA LYS A 229 10.15 -13.16 18.98
C LYS A 229 10.59 -14.62 18.80
N PRO A 230 11.51 -15.16 19.62
CA PRO A 230 12.23 -16.39 19.29
C PRO A 230 11.50 -17.64 19.75
N ASN A 231 10.41 -17.52 20.51
CA ASN A 231 9.69 -18.67 21.05
C ASN A 231 8.41 -18.98 20.29
N ILE A 232 7.98 -18.08 19.39
CA ILE A 232 6.84 -18.30 18.51
C ILE A 232 7.31 -19.01 17.24
N LYS A 233 6.96 -20.29 17.11
CA LYS A 233 7.35 -21.14 15.97
C LYS A 233 6.26 -21.27 14.91
N PHE A 234 5.01 -21.10 15.28
CA PHE A 234 3.89 -21.28 14.35
C PHE A 234 2.85 -20.18 14.55
N PHE A 235 2.23 -19.74 13.47
CA PHE A 235 1.03 -18.92 13.51
C PHE A 235 -0.09 -19.65 12.77
N LYS A 236 -1.19 -19.95 13.45
CA LYS A 236 -2.23 -20.88 12.98
C LYS A 236 -3.61 -20.30 13.19
N ARG A 237 -4.53 -20.56 12.24
CA ARG A 237 -5.95 -20.35 12.50
C ARG A 237 -6.53 -21.50 13.30
N SER A 238 -7.32 -21.19 14.32
CA SER A 238 -8.18 -22.15 15.02
C SER A 238 -9.55 -22.18 14.35
N THR A 239 -10.12 -23.38 14.17
CA THR A 239 -11.49 -23.57 13.68
C THR A 239 -12.54 -23.50 14.80
N VAL A 240 -12.10 -23.45 16.05
CA VAL A 240 -12.96 -23.38 17.24
C VAL A 240 -12.55 -22.20 18.11
N ALA A 241 -13.54 -21.59 18.76
CA ALA A 241 -13.31 -20.51 19.71
C ALA A 241 -12.42 -20.98 20.87
N PRO A 242 -11.54 -20.11 21.42
CA PRO A 242 -10.77 -20.43 22.61
C PRO A 242 -11.72 -20.71 23.78
N VAL A 243 -11.42 -21.76 24.56
CA VAL A 243 -12.15 -22.04 25.80
C VAL A 243 -11.85 -20.96 26.85
N SER A 244 -12.79 -20.70 27.76
CA SER A 244 -12.72 -19.59 28.73
C SER A 244 -11.51 -19.62 29.69
N SER A 245 -10.84 -20.77 29.83
CA SER A 245 -9.64 -20.91 30.66
C SER A 245 -8.36 -20.42 29.98
N ILE A 246 -8.38 -20.16 28.67
CA ILE A 246 -7.22 -19.67 27.92
C ILE A 246 -7.20 -18.14 27.97
N SER A 247 -6.06 -17.56 28.34
CA SER A 247 -5.86 -16.11 28.24
C SER A 247 -5.68 -15.72 26.78
N THR A 248 -6.50 -14.79 26.30
CA THR A 248 -6.49 -14.31 24.92
C THR A 248 -6.25 -12.80 24.85
N ILE A 249 -5.69 -12.34 23.75
CA ILE A 249 -5.65 -10.93 23.36
C ILE A 249 -6.53 -10.69 22.13
N ASN A 250 -6.89 -9.44 21.90
CA ASN A 250 -7.62 -9.02 20.70
C ASN A 250 -6.65 -8.42 19.67
N ILE A 251 -6.77 -8.85 18.42
CA ILE A 251 -5.91 -8.42 17.29
C ILE A 251 -6.71 -7.88 16.11
N GLU A 252 -8.00 -7.60 16.30
CA GLU A 252 -8.83 -6.86 15.35
C GLU A 252 -8.54 -5.35 15.34
N ASP A 253 -8.84 -4.74 14.21
CA ASP A 253 -8.92 -3.28 14.07
C ASP A 253 -10.16 -2.76 14.81
N SER A 254 -9.97 -1.82 15.73
CA SER A 254 -11.06 -1.32 16.59
C SER A 254 -12.11 -0.50 15.86
N ASP A 255 -11.75 0.09 14.71
CA ASP A 255 -12.64 0.99 13.96
C ASP A 255 -13.25 0.30 12.74
N MET A 256 -12.56 -0.70 12.19
CA MET A 256 -12.90 -1.34 10.91
C MET A 256 -13.42 -2.77 11.03
N SER A 257 -13.18 -3.47 12.15
CA SER A 257 -13.72 -4.83 12.35
C SER A 257 -15.12 -4.81 12.97
N ASP A 258 -15.95 -5.78 12.60
CA ASP A 258 -17.23 -6.07 13.28
C ASP A 258 -17.17 -7.29 14.18
N TYR A 259 -16.08 -8.05 14.07
CA TYR A 259 -15.86 -9.29 14.80
C TYR A 259 -14.60 -9.15 15.64
N GLU A 260 -14.65 -9.73 16.84
CA GLU A 260 -13.43 -9.95 17.61
C GLU A 260 -12.52 -10.93 16.85
N ILE A 261 -11.22 -10.66 16.87
CA ILE A 261 -10.20 -11.61 16.41
C ILE A 261 -9.31 -11.90 17.60
N LYS A 262 -9.54 -13.05 18.23
CA LYS A 262 -8.82 -13.45 19.44
C LYS A 262 -7.57 -14.21 19.10
N ALA A 263 -6.46 -13.91 19.76
CA ALA A 263 -5.22 -14.66 19.64
C ALA A 263 -4.67 -15.10 21.00
N TRP A 264 -3.98 -16.24 21.02
CA TRP A 264 -3.33 -16.76 22.23
C TRP A 264 -2.12 -17.62 21.87
N TYR A 265 -1.16 -17.72 22.78
CA TYR A 265 0.00 -18.58 22.64
C TYR A 265 -0.21 -19.90 23.38
N ASN A 266 0.12 -21.00 22.70
CA ASN A 266 0.13 -22.35 23.26
C ASN A 266 1.57 -22.80 23.49
N THR A 267 1.93 -23.03 24.75
CA THR A 267 3.28 -23.44 25.16
C THR A 267 3.64 -24.85 24.72
N ALA A 268 2.66 -25.75 24.53
CA ALA A 268 2.90 -27.15 24.23
C ALA A 268 3.46 -27.35 22.80
N ASP A 269 3.01 -26.54 21.85
CA ASP A 269 3.46 -26.60 20.45
C ASP A 269 4.14 -25.32 19.98
N GLN A 270 4.32 -24.32 20.85
CA GLN A 270 4.95 -23.04 20.54
C GLN A 270 4.24 -22.25 19.42
N ALA A 271 2.92 -22.43 19.31
CA ALA A 271 2.11 -21.77 18.30
C ALA A 271 1.30 -20.60 18.88
N VAL A 272 1.22 -19.51 18.13
CA VAL A 272 0.13 -18.55 18.29
C VAL A 272 -1.06 -19.04 17.46
N TYR A 273 -2.19 -19.22 18.11
CA TYR A 273 -3.47 -19.45 17.45
C TYR A 273 -4.26 -18.15 17.38
N TYR A 274 -5.04 -17.97 16.32
CA TYR A 274 -6.10 -16.95 16.28
C TYR A 274 -7.45 -17.54 15.87
N TYR A 275 -8.53 -16.91 16.32
CA TYR A 275 -9.91 -17.28 16.01
C TYR A 275 -10.76 -16.05 15.75
N THR A 276 -11.60 -16.14 14.73
CA THR A 276 -12.76 -15.26 14.51
C THR A 276 -13.85 -16.07 13.82
N GLU A 277 -15.10 -15.66 13.97
CA GLU A 277 -16.28 -16.36 13.44
C GLU A 277 -16.27 -16.45 11.90
N PRO A 278 -16.08 -15.35 11.14
CA PRO A 278 -16.03 -15.44 9.68
C PRO A 278 -14.78 -16.14 9.17
N ASN A 279 -14.92 -16.80 8.01
CA ASN A 279 -13.82 -17.50 7.36
C ASN A 279 -12.78 -16.62 6.67
N VAL A 280 -13.14 -15.38 6.39
CA VAL A 280 -12.28 -14.41 5.71
C VAL A 280 -11.92 -13.31 6.70
N VAL A 281 -10.63 -13.03 6.82
CA VAL A 281 -10.09 -11.94 7.61
C VAL A 281 -9.42 -10.98 6.66
N PHE A 282 -9.92 -9.76 6.58
CA PHE A 282 -9.28 -8.73 5.78
C PHE A 282 -8.05 -8.20 6.52
N LEU A 283 -6.94 -8.06 5.82
CA LEU A 283 -5.80 -7.32 6.35
C LEU A 283 -6.01 -5.82 6.18
N ASN A 284 -5.51 -5.06 7.15
CA ASN A 284 -5.57 -3.60 7.13
C ASN A 284 -4.79 -3.03 5.92
N GLU A 285 -5.23 -1.87 5.42
CA GLU A 285 -4.54 -1.14 4.34
C GLU A 285 -3.05 -0.96 4.61
N ASN A 286 -2.68 -0.74 5.88
CA ASN A 286 -1.31 -0.77 6.36
C ASN A 286 -0.98 -2.14 6.97
N SER A 287 -0.37 -3.03 6.18
CA SER A 287 0.15 -4.33 6.62
C SER A 287 1.68 -4.34 6.77
N GLU A 288 2.30 -3.16 6.93
CA GLU A 288 3.72 -2.99 7.21
C GLU A 288 4.18 -3.85 8.38
N ALA A 289 5.34 -4.50 8.26
CA ALA A 289 6.03 -5.15 9.37
C ALA A 289 5.21 -6.21 10.14
N MET A 290 4.07 -6.68 9.61
CA MET A 290 3.12 -7.53 10.34
C MET A 290 3.79 -8.75 11.00
N PHE A 291 4.63 -9.49 10.25
CA PHE A 291 5.40 -10.64 10.73
C PHE A 291 6.90 -10.36 10.87
N ARG A 292 7.28 -9.09 11.00
CA ARG A 292 8.67 -8.65 11.18
C ARG A 292 9.31 -9.23 12.46
N TRP A 293 10.52 -9.77 12.34
CA TRP A 293 11.34 -10.29 13.45
C TRP A 293 10.78 -11.49 14.22
N PHE A 294 9.88 -12.26 13.64
CA PHE A 294 9.53 -13.60 14.14
C PHE A 294 10.61 -14.61 13.74
N THR A 295 11.83 -14.43 14.27
CA THR A 295 13.09 -15.06 13.80
C THR A 295 13.11 -16.59 13.85
N LYS A 296 12.26 -17.20 14.70
CA LYS A 296 12.13 -18.66 14.89
C LYS A 296 10.83 -19.25 14.36
N MET A 297 10.00 -18.46 13.68
CA MET A 297 8.79 -18.96 13.07
C MET A 297 9.12 -19.87 11.89
N GLU A 298 8.56 -21.07 11.90
CA GLU A 298 8.81 -22.14 10.92
C GLU A 298 7.69 -22.22 9.87
N THR A 299 6.44 -21.97 10.26
CA THR A 299 5.28 -21.94 9.36
C THR A 299 4.26 -20.87 9.76
N ILE A 300 3.54 -20.34 8.77
CA ILE A 300 2.42 -19.40 8.93
C ILE A 300 1.24 -19.91 8.11
N ASP A 301 0.04 -19.93 8.69
CA ASP A 301 -1.21 -20.08 7.96
C ASP A 301 -1.74 -18.70 7.55
N LEU A 302 -1.75 -18.44 6.24
CA LEU A 302 -2.25 -17.22 5.61
C LEU A 302 -3.57 -17.45 4.84
N SER A 303 -4.12 -18.66 4.87
CA SER A 303 -5.20 -19.10 3.97
C SER A 303 -6.51 -18.34 4.15
N SER A 304 -6.74 -17.76 5.33
CA SER A 304 -7.94 -16.97 5.62
C SER A 304 -7.79 -15.48 5.32
N PHE A 305 -6.62 -15.02 4.88
CA PHE A 305 -6.34 -13.60 4.73
C PHE A 305 -6.79 -13.10 3.36
N ASN A 306 -7.57 -12.02 3.37
CA ASN A 306 -7.89 -11.25 2.18
C ASN A 306 -7.08 -9.95 2.19
N THR A 307 -6.21 -9.78 1.19
CA THR A 307 -5.32 -8.63 1.06
C THR A 307 -5.78 -7.59 0.03
N SER A 308 -7.02 -7.68 -0.48
CA SER A 308 -7.55 -6.81 -1.56
C SER A 308 -7.62 -5.31 -1.23
N GLU A 309 -7.38 -4.94 0.02
CA GLU A 309 -7.38 -3.56 0.51
C GLU A 309 -5.99 -3.08 0.94
N VAL A 310 -4.98 -3.96 0.95
CA VAL A 310 -3.64 -3.62 1.39
C VAL A 310 -2.97 -2.65 0.40
N ILE A 311 -2.42 -1.56 0.92
CA ILE A 311 -1.73 -0.50 0.18
C ILE A 311 -0.20 -0.59 0.40
N THR A 312 0.25 -1.02 1.58
CA THR A 312 1.67 -1.22 1.90
C THR A 312 1.94 -2.58 2.56
N MET A 313 3.00 -3.24 2.10
CA MET A 313 3.52 -4.52 2.61
C MET A 313 5.02 -4.46 2.93
N ASN A 314 5.57 -3.25 3.09
CA ASN A 314 6.98 -3.06 3.42
C ASN A 314 7.38 -3.85 4.68
N THR A 315 8.50 -4.56 4.62
CA THR A 315 9.05 -5.38 5.71
C THR A 315 8.10 -6.44 6.30
N MET A 316 7.01 -6.81 5.62
CA MET A 316 5.96 -7.69 6.17
C MET A 316 6.51 -9.01 6.73
N PHE A 317 7.47 -9.64 6.05
CA PHE A 317 8.11 -10.89 6.48
C PHE A 317 9.61 -10.71 6.84
N TYR A 318 10.07 -9.48 7.01
CA TYR A 318 11.49 -9.17 7.25
C TYR A 318 12.07 -9.90 8.48
N MET A 319 13.25 -10.49 8.32
CA MET A 319 14.00 -11.21 9.37
C MET A 319 13.27 -12.43 9.97
N MET A 320 12.44 -13.11 9.19
CA MET A 320 11.83 -14.39 9.59
C MET A 320 12.76 -15.59 9.29
N ASN A 321 13.98 -15.58 9.82
CA ASN A 321 15.09 -16.43 9.33
C ASN A 321 14.86 -17.96 9.37
N SER A 322 13.87 -18.46 10.12
CA SER A 322 13.60 -19.90 10.25
C SER A 322 12.42 -20.41 9.42
N LEU A 323 11.74 -19.52 8.67
CA LEU A 323 10.55 -19.88 7.89
C LEU A 323 10.92 -20.90 6.80
N LYS A 324 10.22 -22.03 6.76
CA LYS A 324 10.54 -23.15 5.84
C LYS A 324 9.84 -23.03 4.49
N SER A 325 8.62 -22.50 4.51
CA SER A 325 7.80 -22.24 3.33
C SER A 325 6.79 -21.14 3.65
N ILE A 326 6.32 -20.45 2.61
CA ILE A 326 5.23 -19.48 2.72
C ILE A 326 4.32 -19.62 1.50
N ASP A 327 3.01 -19.70 1.75
CA ASP A 327 2.00 -19.70 0.70
C ASP A 327 1.36 -18.31 0.62
N VAL A 328 1.68 -17.58 -0.44
CA VAL A 328 1.14 -16.25 -0.74
C VAL A 328 0.19 -16.27 -1.94
N SER A 329 -0.24 -17.45 -2.41
CA SER A 329 -1.08 -17.60 -3.61
C SER A 329 -2.44 -16.92 -3.48
N GLY A 330 -2.95 -16.75 -2.26
CA GLY A 330 -4.20 -16.05 -1.95
C GLY A 330 -4.08 -14.52 -1.93
N PHE A 331 -2.87 -13.95 -2.09
CA PHE A 331 -2.69 -12.50 -1.99
C PHE A 331 -3.21 -11.79 -3.25
N ASN A 332 -4.00 -10.74 -3.03
CA ASN A 332 -4.31 -9.73 -4.04
C ASN A 332 -3.45 -8.49 -3.76
N THR A 333 -2.49 -8.20 -4.63
CA THR A 333 -1.56 -7.06 -4.48
C THR A 333 -1.89 -5.88 -5.38
N SER A 334 -3.05 -5.87 -6.05
CA SER A 334 -3.41 -4.86 -7.07
C SER A 334 -3.41 -3.41 -6.57
N LYS A 335 -3.54 -3.18 -5.26
CA LYS A 335 -3.48 -1.85 -4.63
C LYS A 335 -2.13 -1.53 -3.97
N VAL A 336 -1.22 -2.50 -3.89
CA VAL A 336 0.04 -2.34 -3.17
C VAL A 336 0.96 -1.41 -3.93
N THR A 337 1.53 -0.44 -3.21
CA THR A 337 2.43 0.59 -3.76
C THR A 337 3.86 0.50 -3.25
N ASP A 338 4.09 -0.18 -2.12
CA ASP A 338 5.38 -0.37 -1.48
C ASP A 338 5.58 -1.84 -1.07
N MET A 339 6.63 -2.48 -1.62
CA MET A 339 7.08 -3.84 -1.31
C MET A 339 8.53 -3.89 -0.80
N ASN A 340 9.05 -2.76 -0.32
CA ASN A 340 10.40 -2.64 0.21
C ASN A 340 10.66 -3.69 1.31
N ALA A 341 11.73 -4.48 1.14
CA ALA A 341 12.19 -5.49 2.09
C ALA A 341 11.11 -6.51 2.52
N MET A 342 10.08 -6.74 1.69
CA MET A 342 8.95 -7.62 2.04
C MET A 342 9.41 -9.03 2.44
N PHE A 343 10.37 -9.61 1.72
CA PHE A 343 10.95 -10.93 1.98
C PHE A 343 12.45 -10.87 2.39
N ASP A 344 12.94 -9.73 2.85
CA ASP A 344 14.35 -9.56 3.22
C ASP A 344 14.72 -10.47 4.42
N LEU A 345 15.77 -11.28 4.21
CA LEU A 345 16.28 -12.29 5.16
C LEU A 345 15.17 -13.25 5.65
N THR A 346 14.19 -13.52 4.78
CA THR A 346 13.03 -14.36 5.10
C THR A 346 13.34 -15.84 4.88
N GLY A 347 13.45 -16.54 6.00
CA GLY A 347 13.43 -17.99 6.02
C GLY A 347 14.66 -18.69 5.45
N VAL A 348 14.52 -20.01 5.42
CA VAL A 348 15.36 -20.95 4.66
C VAL A 348 14.56 -21.48 3.46
N ILE A 349 13.67 -20.65 2.92
CA ILE A 349 12.74 -21.02 1.86
C ILE A 349 13.50 -21.42 0.59
N GLU A 350 13.21 -22.62 0.07
CA GLU A 350 13.82 -23.12 -1.17
C GLU A 350 13.00 -22.75 -2.41
N GLN A 351 11.71 -22.46 -2.22
CA GLN A 351 10.74 -22.10 -3.25
C GLN A 351 9.87 -20.95 -2.76
N LEU A 352 9.54 -20.04 -3.68
CA LEU A 352 8.65 -18.91 -3.46
C LEU A 352 7.85 -18.67 -4.75
N ASP A 353 6.53 -18.86 -4.68
CA ASP A 353 5.63 -18.56 -5.79
C ASP A 353 4.99 -17.18 -5.56
N VAL A 354 5.33 -16.24 -6.45
CA VAL A 354 4.79 -14.87 -6.50
C VAL A 354 4.06 -14.61 -7.82
N SER A 355 3.61 -15.66 -8.50
CA SER A 355 2.96 -15.55 -9.81
C SER A 355 1.63 -14.80 -9.76
N ASN A 356 0.95 -14.75 -8.62
CA ASN A 356 -0.30 -14.02 -8.41
C ASN A 356 -0.10 -12.52 -8.12
N PHE A 357 1.14 -12.03 -7.98
CA PHE A 357 1.38 -10.63 -7.61
C PHE A 357 1.14 -9.72 -8.81
N ASP A 358 0.19 -8.79 -8.66
CA ASP A 358 0.07 -7.59 -9.49
C ASP A 358 0.98 -6.51 -8.89
N THR A 359 2.04 -6.14 -9.61
CA THR A 359 3.01 -5.12 -9.18
C THR A 359 2.86 -3.79 -9.93
N SER A 360 1.81 -3.63 -10.75
CA SER A 360 1.63 -2.47 -11.64
C SER A 360 1.48 -1.12 -10.92
N ASN A 361 1.25 -1.13 -9.61
CA ASN A 361 1.20 0.05 -8.75
C ASN A 361 2.42 0.23 -7.84
N VAL A 362 3.35 -0.72 -7.81
CA VAL A 362 4.52 -0.69 -6.94
C VAL A 362 5.55 0.34 -7.42
N THR A 363 6.05 1.15 -6.49
CA THR A 363 7.02 2.22 -6.76
C THR A 363 8.39 1.98 -6.13
N ASP A 364 8.45 1.17 -5.07
CA ASP A 364 9.67 0.82 -4.33
C ASP A 364 9.80 -0.71 -4.15
N MET A 365 10.92 -1.28 -4.61
CA MET A 365 11.27 -2.70 -4.50
C MET A 365 12.66 -2.91 -3.89
N LYS A 366 13.18 -1.92 -3.14
CA LYS A 366 14.44 -2.09 -2.40
C LYS A 366 14.43 -3.36 -1.57
N TRP A 367 15.53 -4.11 -1.61
CA TRP A 367 15.75 -5.29 -0.78
C TRP A 367 14.64 -6.36 -0.83
N MET A 368 13.70 -6.32 -1.78
CA MET A 368 12.47 -7.14 -1.73
C MET A 368 12.75 -8.64 -1.52
N PHE A 369 13.83 -9.16 -2.14
CA PHE A 369 14.28 -10.55 -2.05
C PHE A 369 15.70 -10.68 -1.45
N PHE A 370 16.18 -9.64 -0.77
CA PHE A 370 17.51 -9.62 -0.18
C PHE A 370 17.72 -10.82 0.75
N GLY A 371 18.86 -11.50 0.62
CA GLY A 371 19.28 -12.54 1.56
C GLY A 371 18.39 -13.78 1.61
N LEU A 372 17.62 -14.06 0.55
CA LEU A 372 16.93 -15.34 0.37
C LEU A 372 17.92 -16.46 -0.01
N ASN A 373 18.87 -16.74 0.88
CA ASN A 373 20.08 -17.53 0.62
C ASN A 373 19.81 -18.98 0.18
N LYS A 374 18.61 -19.52 0.40
CA LYS A 374 18.25 -20.92 0.07
C LYS A 374 17.34 -21.05 -1.14
N LEU A 375 16.83 -19.94 -1.67
CA LEU A 375 15.94 -19.96 -2.83
C LEU A 375 16.70 -20.45 -4.06
N LYS A 376 16.18 -21.47 -4.75
CA LYS A 376 16.89 -22.08 -5.90
C LYS A 376 16.64 -21.38 -7.22
N LYS A 377 15.41 -20.91 -7.42
CA LYS A 377 14.93 -20.22 -8.63
C LYS A 377 13.90 -19.17 -8.25
N LEU A 378 13.84 -18.08 -9.01
CA LEU A 378 12.83 -17.04 -8.86
C LEU A 378 12.21 -16.70 -10.22
N ASN A 379 10.88 -16.78 -10.30
CA ASN A 379 10.13 -16.46 -11.52
C ASN A 379 9.35 -15.15 -11.35
N LEU A 380 9.74 -14.12 -12.09
CA LEU A 380 9.15 -12.77 -12.06
C LEU A 380 8.48 -12.43 -13.40
N THR A 381 8.06 -13.44 -14.17
CA THR A 381 7.47 -13.22 -15.52
C THR A 381 6.21 -12.36 -15.52
N ASN A 382 5.49 -12.31 -14.40
CA ASN A 382 4.24 -11.57 -14.25
C ASN A 382 4.44 -10.13 -13.71
N PHE A 383 5.66 -9.79 -13.28
CA PHE A 383 5.93 -8.50 -12.65
C PHE A 383 5.88 -7.37 -13.69
N ASP A 384 5.03 -6.39 -13.43
CA ASP A 384 5.06 -5.07 -14.06
C ASP A 384 5.83 -4.12 -13.14
N THR A 385 7.05 -3.75 -13.51
CA THR A 385 7.89 -2.83 -12.72
C THR A 385 7.90 -1.41 -13.30
N SER A 386 6.94 -1.09 -14.18
CA SER A 386 6.95 0.15 -14.96
C SER A 386 6.83 1.44 -14.14
N LYS A 387 6.43 1.37 -12.86
CA LYS A 387 6.41 2.50 -11.92
C LYS A 387 7.52 2.47 -10.88
N VAL A 388 8.34 1.42 -10.86
CA VAL A 388 9.41 1.25 -9.87
C VAL A 388 10.53 2.24 -10.15
N THR A 389 10.96 2.94 -9.09
CA THR A 389 12.05 3.93 -9.17
C THR A 389 13.33 3.48 -8.46
N ASN A 390 13.24 2.49 -7.58
CA ASN A 390 14.35 2.01 -6.77
C ASN A 390 14.37 0.47 -6.68
N MET A 391 15.50 -0.13 -7.09
CA MET A 391 15.76 -1.57 -7.04
C MET A 391 17.06 -1.88 -6.29
N TYR A 392 17.51 -0.98 -5.41
CA TYR A 392 18.73 -1.17 -4.65
C TYR A 392 18.69 -2.47 -3.83
N GLY A 393 19.69 -3.33 -4.03
CA GLY A 393 19.83 -4.60 -3.33
C GLY A 393 18.68 -5.59 -3.49
N MET A 394 17.84 -5.47 -4.53
CA MET A 394 16.62 -6.29 -4.69
C MET A 394 16.89 -7.80 -4.63
N PHE A 395 18.00 -8.27 -5.22
CA PHE A 395 18.42 -9.69 -5.24
C PHE A 395 19.75 -9.93 -4.52
N ASP A 396 20.22 -8.97 -3.73
CA ASP A 396 21.53 -9.06 -3.09
C ASP A 396 21.57 -10.22 -2.09
N ALA A 397 22.72 -10.89 -2.03
CA ALA A 397 23.00 -12.03 -1.17
C ALA A 397 22.10 -13.25 -1.40
N MET A 398 21.42 -13.40 -2.54
CA MET A 398 20.71 -14.64 -2.88
C MET A 398 21.69 -15.75 -3.30
N THR A 399 22.44 -16.32 -2.34
CA THR A 399 23.63 -17.14 -2.63
C THR A 399 23.35 -18.44 -3.38
N ASP A 400 22.20 -19.09 -3.17
CA ASP A 400 21.87 -20.38 -3.81
C ASP A 400 21.00 -20.23 -5.08
N VAL A 401 20.61 -19.01 -5.47
CA VAL A 401 19.73 -18.81 -6.64
C VAL A 401 20.53 -19.04 -7.92
N SER A 402 20.06 -19.97 -8.73
CA SER A 402 20.71 -20.36 -9.99
C SER A 402 20.08 -19.68 -11.21
N GLU A 403 18.85 -19.17 -11.08
CA GLU A 403 18.07 -18.60 -12.16
C GLU A 403 17.07 -17.56 -11.61
N ILE A 404 17.06 -16.37 -12.21
CA ILE A 404 16.01 -15.36 -12.05
C ILE A 404 15.40 -15.13 -13.43
N LYS A 405 14.10 -15.39 -13.58
CA LYS A 405 13.40 -15.26 -14.85
C LYS A 405 12.60 -13.97 -14.90
N PHE A 406 12.92 -13.10 -15.86
CA PHE A 406 12.20 -11.85 -16.12
C PHE A 406 11.16 -12.02 -17.23
N GLY A 407 10.05 -11.30 -17.13
CA GLY A 407 9.01 -11.23 -18.16
C GLY A 407 9.10 -9.96 -19.01
N THR A 408 8.26 -9.86 -20.04
CA THR A 408 8.23 -8.69 -20.95
C THR A 408 7.77 -7.41 -20.26
N ASN A 409 7.04 -7.52 -19.15
CA ASN A 409 6.56 -6.37 -18.36
C ASN A 409 7.56 -5.92 -17.28
N PHE A 410 8.68 -6.64 -17.11
CA PHE A 410 9.76 -6.25 -16.21
C PHE A 410 10.50 -5.04 -16.80
N ASN A 411 9.94 -3.86 -16.59
CA ASN A 411 10.36 -2.61 -17.20
C ASN A 411 11.16 -1.74 -16.23
N THR A 412 12.44 -1.53 -16.52
CA THR A 412 13.35 -0.76 -15.66
C THR A 412 13.50 0.72 -16.04
N ARG A 413 12.73 1.23 -17.02
CA ARG A 413 12.93 2.57 -17.59
C ARG A 413 12.88 3.72 -16.58
N ASN A 414 12.15 3.55 -15.48
CA ASN A 414 11.96 4.57 -14.45
C ASN A 414 12.89 4.40 -13.24
N VAL A 415 13.71 3.34 -13.23
CA VAL A 415 14.62 3.04 -12.13
C VAL A 415 15.79 4.02 -12.14
N THR A 416 16.08 4.59 -10.98
CA THR A 416 17.19 5.54 -10.77
C THR A 416 18.35 4.94 -9.97
N ASN A 417 18.07 3.90 -9.16
CA ASN A 417 19.05 3.24 -8.31
C ASN A 417 19.00 1.72 -8.49
N MET A 418 20.12 1.14 -8.96
CA MET A 418 20.36 -0.30 -9.11
C MET A 418 21.60 -0.76 -8.32
N GLY A 419 22.05 0.05 -7.35
CA GLY A 419 23.18 -0.31 -6.50
C GLY A 419 22.93 -1.64 -5.81
N ARG A 420 23.93 -2.50 -5.76
CA ARG A 420 23.89 -3.86 -5.19
C ARG A 420 22.82 -4.80 -5.76
N MET A 421 22.12 -4.47 -6.84
CA MET A 421 20.93 -5.21 -7.27
C MET A 421 21.15 -6.73 -7.36
N PHE A 422 22.31 -7.20 -7.83
CA PHE A 422 22.70 -8.61 -7.89
C PHE A 422 23.94 -8.96 -7.04
N SER A 423 24.36 -8.06 -6.15
CA SER A 423 25.56 -8.27 -5.33
C SER A 423 25.47 -9.59 -4.56
N ARG A 424 26.57 -10.31 -4.40
CA ARG A 424 26.66 -11.59 -3.66
C ARG A 424 25.68 -12.68 -4.14
N THR A 425 25.13 -12.56 -5.34
CA THR A 425 24.33 -13.61 -5.99
C THR A 425 25.25 -14.61 -6.65
N SER A 426 25.90 -15.44 -5.83
CA SER A 426 27.11 -16.18 -6.21
C SER A 426 26.87 -17.48 -6.97
N SER A 427 25.62 -17.92 -7.20
CA SER A 427 25.30 -19.16 -7.93
C SER A 427 24.87 -18.96 -9.40
N ILE A 428 24.51 -17.74 -9.81
CA ILE A 428 24.14 -17.45 -11.21
C ILE A 428 25.40 -17.53 -12.10
N GLN A 429 25.33 -18.34 -13.17
CA GLN A 429 26.43 -18.48 -14.14
C GLN A 429 26.27 -17.58 -15.36
N GLN A 430 25.02 -17.32 -15.77
CA GLN A 430 24.67 -16.50 -16.92
C GLN A 430 23.53 -15.56 -16.52
N LEU A 431 23.68 -14.28 -16.84
CA LEU A 431 22.68 -13.26 -16.53
C LEU A 431 22.28 -12.51 -17.81
N ASP A 432 21.01 -12.62 -18.19
CA ASP A 432 20.47 -11.90 -19.34
C ASP A 432 19.73 -10.63 -18.90
N LEU A 433 20.29 -9.49 -19.28
CA LEU A 433 19.75 -8.15 -19.02
C LEU A 433 19.37 -7.45 -20.33
N SER A 434 19.18 -8.20 -21.42
CA SER A 434 18.96 -7.63 -22.76
C SER A 434 17.73 -6.73 -22.89
N HIS A 435 16.75 -6.90 -22.01
CA HIS A 435 15.53 -6.10 -21.98
C HIS A 435 15.58 -4.91 -21.02
N PHE A 436 16.65 -4.75 -20.24
CA PHE A 436 16.76 -3.67 -19.26
C PHE A 436 16.95 -2.33 -19.98
N ASN A 437 16.20 -1.31 -19.53
CA ASN A 437 16.41 0.08 -19.89
C ASN A 437 16.96 0.82 -18.67
N THR A 438 18.24 1.18 -18.71
CA THR A 438 18.93 1.82 -17.59
C THR A 438 19.15 3.32 -17.80
N GLY A 439 18.51 3.93 -18.80
CA GLY A 439 18.77 5.32 -19.19
C GLY A 439 18.53 6.36 -18.10
N ASN A 440 17.72 6.05 -17.08
CA ASN A 440 17.50 6.94 -15.92
C ASN A 440 18.33 6.57 -14.67
N VAL A 441 19.13 5.51 -14.73
CA VAL A 441 19.91 5.03 -13.59
C VAL A 441 21.09 5.95 -13.33
N THR A 442 21.24 6.41 -12.08
CA THR A 442 22.36 7.25 -11.63
C THR A 442 23.34 6.49 -10.74
N ALA A 443 22.91 5.40 -10.09
CA ALA A 443 23.74 4.59 -9.19
C ALA A 443 23.74 3.10 -9.56
N MET A 444 24.94 2.56 -9.81
CA MET A 444 25.21 1.13 -10.08
C MET A 444 26.34 0.58 -9.19
N ASN A 445 26.58 1.21 -8.04
CA ASN A 445 27.61 0.76 -7.10
C ASN A 445 27.35 -0.70 -6.68
N ASP A 446 28.40 -1.52 -6.68
CA ASP A 446 28.37 -2.94 -6.30
C ASP A 446 27.36 -3.82 -7.07
N MET A 447 26.81 -3.37 -8.22
CA MET A 447 25.65 -4.03 -8.87
C MET A 447 25.87 -5.53 -9.11
N PHE A 448 27.08 -5.94 -9.52
CA PHE A 448 27.49 -7.33 -9.76
C PHE A 448 28.63 -7.76 -8.83
N SER A 449 28.84 -7.05 -7.73
CA SER A 449 29.92 -7.36 -6.77
C SER A 449 29.76 -8.77 -6.21
N LEU A 450 30.86 -9.52 -6.06
CA LEU A 450 30.89 -10.85 -5.45
C LEU A 450 30.02 -11.92 -6.17
N MET A 451 29.68 -11.72 -7.44
CA MET A 451 29.03 -12.75 -8.27
C MET A 451 30.06 -13.78 -8.76
N THR A 452 30.59 -14.57 -7.84
CA THR A 452 31.79 -15.40 -8.07
C THR A 452 31.63 -16.54 -9.08
N SER A 453 30.40 -16.99 -9.39
CA SER A 453 30.15 -18.01 -10.43
C SER A 453 29.76 -17.43 -11.80
N LEU A 454 29.61 -16.11 -11.90
CA LEU A 454 29.13 -15.46 -13.12
C LEU A 454 30.21 -15.54 -14.21
N THR A 455 29.87 -16.14 -15.34
CA THR A 455 30.77 -16.32 -16.49
C THR A 455 30.37 -15.48 -17.70
N GLN A 456 29.09 -15.10 -17.80
CA GLN A 456 28.56 -14.33 -18.91
C GLN A 456 27.45 -13.37 -18.44
N ILE A 457 27.48 -12.17 -19.00
CA ILE A 457 26.42 -11.17 -18.87
C ILE A 457 26.03 -10.72 -20.27
N ASN A 458 24.74 -10.75 -20.58
CA ASN A 458 24.21 -10.22 -21.83
C ASN A 458 23.59 -8.84 -21.57
N PHE A 459 24.28 -7.78 -21.98
CA PHE A 459 23.73 -6.43 -21.99
C PHE A 459 22.94 -6.19 -23.27
N GLY A 460 21.78 -5.54 -23.14
CA GLY A 460 20.94 -5.20 -24.30
C GLY A 460 21.26 -3.83 -24.88
N ALA A 461 20.73 -3.55 -26.06
CA ALA A 461 20.89 -2.25 -26.72
C ALA A 461 20.34 -1.05 -25.91
N ASN A 462 19.45 -1.30 -24.93
CA ASN A 462 18.86 -0.28 -24.06
C ASN A 462 19.58 -0.15 -22.71
N PHE A 463 20.68 -0.89 -22.50
CA PHE A 463 21.51 -0.79 -21.30
C PHE A 463 22.41 0.46 -21.41
N ASP A 464 21.81 1.63 -21.21
CA ASP A 464 22.47 2.93 -21.26
C ASP A 464 22.99 3.35 -19.88
N THR A 465 24.29 3.63 -19.77
CA THR A 465 24.93 4.12 -18.53
C THR A 465 25.24 5.62 -18.56
N SER A 466 24.76 6.37 -19.56
CA SER A 466 25.10 7.78 -19.80
C SER A 466 24.73 8.74 -18.65
N ASN A 467 23.81 8.33 -17.78
CA ASN A 467 23.40 9.07 -16.58
C ASN A 467 24.02 8.56 -15.27
N VAL A 468 24.80 7.46 -15.31
CA VAL A 468 25.41 6.87 -14.12
C VAL A 468 26.53 7.76 -13.61
N THR A 469 26.51 8.03 -12.30
CA THR A 469 27.55 8.79 -11.59
C THR A 469 28.40 7.92 -10.65
N ASP A 470 27.89 6.76 -10.23
CA ASP A 470 28.57 5.87 -9.28
C ASP A 470 28.64 4.42 -9.82
N MET A 471 29.86 3.95 -10.09
CA MET A 471 30.19 2.57 -10.48
C MET A 471 31.17 1.92 -9.48
N THR A 472 31.21 2.42 -8.24
CA THR A 472 32.06 1.88 -7.17
C THR A 472 31.82 0.38 -7.03
N GLY A 473 32.88 -0.43 -7.13
CA GLY A 473 32.82 -1.87 -6.90
C GLY A 473 31.89 -2.65 -7.86
N MET A 474 31.48 -2.08 -8.99
CA MET A 474 30.43 -2.66 -9.84
C MET A 474 30.66 -4.15 -10.20
N PHE A 475 31.90 -4.54 -10.46
CA PHE A 475 32.31 -5.93 -10.74
C PHE A 475 33.32 -6.49 -9.71
N TYR A 476 33.42 -5.86 -8.53
CA TYR A 476 34.36 -6.24 -7.48
C TYR A 476 34.27 -7.75 -7.20
N GLN A 477 35.42 -8.44 -7.27
CA GLN A 477 35.55 -9.87 -6.96
C GLN A 477 34.60 -10.80 -7.76
N SER A 478 34.17 -10.41 -8.96
CA SER A 478 33.50 -11.30 -9.93
C SER A 478 34.52 -12.22 -10.62
N THR A 479 35.08 -13.16 -9.86
CA THR A 479 36.30 -13.89 -10.22
C THR A 479 36.18 -14.82 -11.44
N SER A 480 34.98 -15.33 -11.74
CA SER A 480 34.76 -16.24 -12.88
C SER A 480 34.48 -15.54 -14.21
N LEU A 481 34.36 -14.20 -14.19
CA LEU A 481 34.08 -13.42 -15.38
C LEU A 481 35.37 -13.23 -16.18
N VAL A 482 35.52 -14.01 -17.26
CA VAL A 482 36.70 -14.00 -18.13
C VAL A 482 36.53 -13.12 -19.38
N ASN A 483 35.27 -12.93 -19.81
CA ASN A 483 34.89 -12.06 -20.91
C ASN A 483 33.83 -11.08 -20.40
N LEU A 484 34.07 -9.80 -20.64
CA LEU A 484 33.17 -8.72 -20.22
C LEU A 484 33.05 -7.72 -21.36
N ASP A 485 31.91 -7.73 -22.04
CA ASP A 485 31.60 -6.75 -23.08
C ASP A 485 31.04 -5.48 -22.44
N LEU A 486 31.79 -4.39 -22.52
CA LEU A 486 31.41 -3.06 -22.02
C LEU A 486 31.21 -2.06 -23.15
N SER A 487 31.11 -2.50 -24.40
CA SER A 487 31.13 -1.62 -25.58
C SER A 487 30.03 -0.56 -25.60
N HIS A 488 28.91 -0.81 -24.92
CA HIS A 488 27.77 0.12 -24.80
C HIS A 488 27.87 1.10 -23.63
N PHE A 489 28.86 0.95 -22.74
CA PHE A 489 28.96 1.81 -21.56
C PHE A 489 29.36 3.23 -21.95
N ASN A 490 28.71 4.21 -21.34
CA ASN A 490 29.10 5.61 -21.40
C ASN A 490 29.45 6.07 -19.98
N THR A 491 30.70 6.49 -19.79
CA THR A 491 31.24 6.83 -18.47
C THR A 491 31.44 8.33 -18.26
N ARG A 492 30.99 9.18 -19.19
CA ARG A 492 31.31 10.63 -19.17
C ARG A 492 30.86 11.35 -17.89
N LYS A 493 29.78 10.87 -17.26
CA LYS A 493 29.23 11.42 -16.00
C LYS A 493 29.69 10.67 -14.74
N VAL A 494 30.40 9.55 -14.90
CA VAL A 494 30.84 8.74 -13.75
C VAL A 494 31.87 9.52 -12.94
N LYS A 495 31.60 9.63 -11.64
CA LYS A 495 32.46 10.31 -10.67
C LYS A 495 33.35 9.34 -9.90
N THR A 496 32.88 8.13 -9.64
CA THR A 496 33.68 7.11 -8.94
C THR A 496 33.62 5.77 -9.68
N MET A 497 34.81 5.21 -9.89
CA MET A 497 35.06 3.84 -10.34
C MET A 497 35.93 3.10 -9.31
N ASN A 498 35.89 3.55 -8.05
CA ASN A 498 36.68 2.95 -6.98
C ASN A 498 36.41 1.44 -6.94
N SER A 499 37.47 0.62 -6.97
CA SER A 499 37.39 -0.84 -6.93
C SER A 499 36.54 -1.51 -8.01
N MET A 500 36.18 -0.82 -9.10
CA MET A 500 35.21 -1.30 -10.11
C MET A 500 35.55 -2.69 -10.67
N PHE A 501 36.84 -2.95 -10.95
CA PHE A 501 37.35 -4.23 -11.47
C PHE A 501 38.33 -4.90 -10.49
N SER A 502 38.33 -4.46 -9.23
CA SER A 502 39.24 -5.01 -8.22
C SER A 502 38.94 -6.48 -7.99
N GLN A 503 40.00 -7.27 -7.84
CA GLN A 503 39.94 -8.71 -7.61
C GLN A 503 39.25 -9.55 -8.69
N MET A 504 39.03 -9.00 -9.89
CA MET A 504 38.64 -9.79 -11.06
C MET A 504 39.83 -10.62 -11.55
N SER A 505 40.10 -11.74 -10.90
CA SER A 505 41.23 -12.63 -11.18
C SER A 505 41.06 -13.44 -12.46
N GLY A 506 39.84 -13.57 -13.00
CA GLY A 506 39.58 -14.27 -14.27
C GLY A 506 39.95 -13.46 -15.52
N LEU A 507 40.07 -12.13 -15.43
CA LEU A 507 40.33 -11.28 -16.59
C LEU A 507 41.80 -11.35 -17.02
N THR A 508 42.04 -11.65 -18.30
CA THR A 508 43.35 -11.50 -18.96
C THR A 508 43.44 -10.23 -19.79
N ILE A 509 42.34 -9.87 -20.44
CA ILE A 509 42.20 -8.65 -21.25
C ILE A 509 40.96 -7.92 -20.77
N LEU A 510 41.08 -6.61 -20.58
CA LEU A 510 39.95 -5.74 -20.33
C LEU A 510 39.85 -4.71 -21.45
N ASP A 511 38.72 -4.67 -22.13
CA ASP A 511 38.44 -3.67 -23.16
C ASP A 511 37.48 -2.62 -22.62
N ILE A 512 38.01 -1.41 -22.46
CA ILE A 512 37.29 -0.21 -22.03
C ILE A 512 37.59 0.93 -23.00
N SER A 513 37.73 0.59 -24.29
CA SER A 513 38.04 1.55 -25.36
C SER A 513 37.02 2.68 -25.50
N ASN A 514 35.76 2.43 -25.13
CA ASN A 514 34.67 3.39 -25.09
C ASN A 514 34.65 4.29 -23.84
N PHE A 515 35.51 4.05 -22.84
CA PHE A 515 35.47 4.83 -21.60
C PHE A 515 36.05 6.24 -21.81
N GLU A 516 35.30 7.23 -21.33
CA GLU A 516 35.68 8.63 -21.26
C GLU A 516 35.43 9.15 -19.84
N THR A 517 36.41 9.81 -19.23
CA THR A 517 36.40 10.08 -17.78
C THR A 517 36.47 11.57 -17.38
N PRO A 518 35.84 12.53 -18.08
CA PRO A 518 35.96 13.97 -17.77
C PRO A 518 35.32 14.39 -16.42
N SER A 519 34.61 13.48 -15.77
CA SER A 519 33.96 13.69 -14.47
C SER A 519 34.57 12.83 -13.34
N LEU A 520 35.59 12.04 -13.63
CA LEU A 520 36.13 11.06 -12.69
C LEU A 520 36.89 11.73 -11.55
N GLU A 521 36.43 11.50 -10.32
CA GLU A 521 36.93 12.05 -9.06
C GLU A 521 37.66 10.98 -8.23
N ASP A 522 37.26 9.71 -8.32
CA ASP A 522 37.92 8.58 -7.62
C ASP A 522 38.09 7.34 -8.52
N ALA A 523 39.34 6.90 -8.67
CA ALA A 523 39.77 5.67 -9.34
C ALA A 523 40.59 4.74 -8.43
N GLY A 524 40.47 4.93 -7.10
CA GLY A 524 41.19 4.15 -6.10
C GLY A 524 40.91 2.66 -6.24
N SER A 525 41.97 1.86 -6.17
CA SER A 525 41.90 0.39 -6.29
C SER A 525 41.16 -0.14 -7.53
N MET A 526 40.92 0.67 -8.56
CA MET A 526 40.04 0.34 -9.69
C MET A 526 40.38 -1.01 -10.34
N PHE A 527 41.68 -1.32 -10.46
CA PHE A 527 42.20 -2.57 -11.00
C PHE A 527 43.00 -3.35 -9.96
N ALA A 528 42.81 -3.14 -8.66
CA ALA A 528 43.62 -3.79 -7.62
C ALA A 528 43.48 -5.33 -7.59
N ILE A 529 44.48 -6.00 -7.01
CA ILE A 529 44.44 -7.43 -6.69
C ILE A 529 45.08 -7.67 -5.33
N ASP A 530 44.37 -8.29 -4.39
CA ASP A 530 44.85 -8.48 -3.01
C ASP A 530 45.66 -9.78 -2.81
N PRO A 531 46.39 -9.92 -1.69
CA PRO A 531 46.96 -11.21 -1.27
C PRO A 531 45.94 -12.35 -1.33
N GLY A 532 46.33 -13.46 -1.96
CA GLY A 532 45.48 -14.64 -2.12
C GLY A 532 44.74 -14.74 -3.46
N PHE A 533 44.65 -13.64 -4.23
CA PHE A 533 44.06 -13.66 -5.58
C PHE A 533 45.13 -13.76 -6.68
N SER A 534 44.79 -14.48 -7.76
CA SER A 534 45.64 -14.58 -8.95
C SER A 534 45.62 -13.29 -9.76
N ASP A 535 46.79 -12.74 -10.06
CA ASP A 535 46.93 -11.68 -11.05
C ASP A 535 47.06 -12.31 -12.44
N ASN A 536 46.03 -12.17 -13.27
CA ASN A 536 46.01 -12.67 -14.65
C ASN A 536 45.86 -11.56 -15.70
N LEU A 537 45.66 -10.30 -15.28
CA LEU A 537 45.36 -9.19 -16.19
C LEU A 537 46.65 -8.73 -16.88
N GLU A 538 46.69 -8.86 -18.20
CA GLU A 538 47.89 -8.57 -19.00
C GLU A 538 47.75 -7.26 -19.79
N LYS A 539 46.54 -6.94 -20.25
CA LYS A 539 46.29 -5.75 -21.09
C LYS A 539 44.96 -5.09 -20.76
N ILE A 540 44.98 -3.75 -20.77
CA ILE A 540 43.79 -2.90 -20.73
C ILE A 540 43.76 -2.08 -22.02
N TYR A 541 42.72 -2.22 -22.82
CA TYR A 541 42.52 -1.45 -24.05
C TYR A 541 41.71 -0.18 -23.78
N VAL A 542 42.22 0.96 -24.25
CA VAL A 542 41.53 2.27 -24.22
C VAL A 542 41.69 2.96 -25.58
N ASN A 543 40.86 3.96 -25.91
CA ASN A 543 41.06 4.80 -27.11
C ASN A 543 41.88 6.07 -26.84
N GLN A 544 41.89 6.55 -25.60
CA GLN A 544 42.53 7.79 -25.16
C GLN A 544 42.97 7.70 -23.68
N ASP A 545 43.79 8.65 -23.24
CA ASP A 545 44.17 8.78 -21.84
C ASP A 545 42.93 9.04 -20.97
N PHE A 546 42.94 8.58 -19.71
CA PHE A 546 41.90 9.00 -18.78
C PHE A 546 42.10 10.48 -18.47
N ASP A 547 41.01 11.25 -18.45
CA ASP A 547 41.03 12.61 -17.92
C ASP A 547 41.18 12.55 -16.39
N THR A 548 42.35 12.96 -15.90
CA THR A 548 42.69 12.97 -14.47
C THR A 548 42.59 14.36 -13.83
N SER A 549 42.01 15.35 -14.54
CA SER A 549 41.96 16.75 -14.08
C SER A 549 41.15 16.95 -12.79
N LYS A 550 40.10 16.14 -12.61
CA LYS A 550 39.24 16.14 -11.41
C LYS A 550 39.58 15.04 -10.41
N LEU A 551 40.57 14.19 -10.71
CA LEU A 551 40.88 13.03 -9.90
C LEU A 551 41.47 13.45 -8.56
N THR A 552 40.76 13.14 -7.48
CA THR A 552 41.15 13.40 -6.10
C THR A 552 41.81 12.18 -5.45
N SER A 553 41.48 10.97 -5.92
CA SER A 553 42.03 9.71 -5.45
C SER A 553 42.27 8.74 -6.60
N SER A 554 43.46 8.13 -6.61
CA SER A 554 43.84 7.01 -7.48
C SER A 554 44.68 5.99 -6.73
N THR A 555 44.61 6.02 -5.41
CA THR A 555 45.46 5.23 -4.52
C THR A 555 45.31 3.76 -4.85
N ASN A 556 46.43 3.06 -5.01
CA ASN A 556 46.46 1.62 -5.27
C ASN A 556 45.70 1.18 -6.52
N ALA A 557 45.45 2.06 -7.50
CA ALA A 557 44.69 1.73 -8.71
C ALA A 557 45.17 0.44 -9.41
N PHE A 558 46.48 0.16 -9.35
CA PHE A 558 47.12 -1.00 -9.97
C PHE A 558 47.86 -1.92 -8.98
N ILE A 559 47.61 -1.80 -7.67
CA ILE A 559 48.38 -2.55 -6.66
C ILE A 559 48.43 -4.05 -7.00
N ARG A 560 49.65 -4.61 -6.97
CA ARG A 560 49.97 -6.02 -7.26
C ARG A 560 49.63 -6.54 -8.67
N ARG A 561 49.34 -5.66 -9.64
CA ARG A 561 49.22 -6.02 -11.07
C ARG A 561 50.59 -6.21 -11.72
N ASN A 562 51.29 -7.25 -11.31
CA ASN A 562 52.65 -7.58 -11.75
C ASN A 562 52.73 -8.07 -13.20
N ARG A 563 51.63 -8.57 -13.78
CA ARG A 563 51.55 -9.04 -15.17
C ARG A 563 51.12 -7.96 -16.16
N LEU A 564 50.47 -6.90 -15.70
CA LEU A 564 49.93 -5.85 -16.57
C LEU A 564 51.06 -5.11 -17.29
N ARG A 565 50.92 -4.94 -18.61
CA ARG A 565 51.86 -4.17 -19.44
C ARG A 565 51.10 -3.14 -20.28
N GLY A 566 51.69 -1.95 -20.39
CA GLY A 566 51.29 -0.97 -21.40
C GLY A 566 51.54 -1.47 -22.82
N GLY A 567 50.96 -0.79 -23.82
CA GLY A 567 51.04 -1.19 -25.23
C GLY A 567 52.46 -1.28 -25.81
N ASN A 568 53.41 -0.50 -25.30
CA ASN A 568 54.84 -0.53 -25.64
C ASN A 568 55.67 -1.30 -24.59
N GLY A 569 55.01 -2.04 -23.70
CA GLY A 569 55.66 -2.84 -22.67
C GLY A 569 55.99 -2.09 -21.38
N SER A 570 55.49 -0.86 -21.17
CA SER A 570 55.72 -0.12 -19.92
C SER A 570 55.15 -0.85 -18.70
N TYR A 571 55.90 -0.81 -17.58
CA TYR A 571 55.50 -1.35 -16.28
C TYR A 571 56.30 -0.73 -15.13
N LEU A 572 55.80 -0.86 -13.90
CA LEU A 572 56.55 -0.63 -12.67
C LEU A 572 56.92 -1.96 -12.01
N SER A 573 58.10 -2.04 -11.41
CA SER A 573 58.51 -3.21 -10.61
C SER A 573 57.66 -3.39 -9.35
N ASP A 574 57.17 -2.28 -8.79
CA ASP A 574 56.16 -2.26 -7.74
C ASP A 574 54.93 -1.50 -8.23
N PRO A 575 53.88 -2.20 -8.70
CA PRO A 575 52.66 -1.57 -9.19
C PRO A 575 51.92 -0.69 -8.15
N SER A 576 52.19 -0.84 -6.85
CA SER A 576 51.60 0.03 -5.82
C SER A 576 52.08 1.47 -5.90
N THR A 577 53.24 1.70 -6.52
CA THR A 577 53.83 3.03 -6.73
C THR A 577 53.26 3.79 -7.92
N ALA A 578 52.35 3.17 -8.68
CA ALA A 578 51.67 3.80 -9.79
C ALA A 578 50.78 4.96 -9.31
N ASP A 579 51.20 6.19 -9.60
CA ASP A 579 50.37 7.37 -9.36
C ASP A 579 49.36 7.60 -10.52
N LYS A 580 48.59 8.68 -10.44
CA LYS A 580 47.59 9.02 -11.46
C LYS A 580 48.17 9.18 -12.87
N THR A 581 49.48 9.43 -13.03
CA THR A 581 50.10 9.58 -14.35
C THR A 581 50.19 8.27 -15.13
N TRP A 582 49.93 7.12 -14.49
CA TRP A 582 49.90 5.81 -15.14
C TRP A 582 48.54 5.45 -15.77
N LEU A 583 47.48 6.21 -15.50
CA LEU A 583 46.13 6.07 -16.10
C LEU A 583 46.09 6.64 -17.54
N ARG A 584 47.01 6.20 -18.40
CA ARG A 584 47.17 6.72 -19.76
C ARG A 584 47.69 5.67 -20.73
N VAL A 585 47.57 5.98 -22.02
CA VAL A 585 48.08 5.17 -23.12
C VAL A 585 49.60 5.18 -23.13
N ASP A 586 50.19 4.01 -23.10
CA ASP A 586 51.62 3.78 -23.30
C ASP A 586 52.00 4.05 -24.77
N ARG A 587 52.93 4.98 -24.99
CA ARG A 587 53.36 5.46 -26.31
C ARG A 587 54.81 5.96 -26.28
N PRO A 588 55.50 6.15 -27.41
CA PRO A 588 56.89 6.58 -27.41
C PRO A 588 57.12 7.84 -26.55
N GLY A 589 58.01 7.74 -25.56
CA GLY A 589 58.33 8.82 -24.61
C GLY A 589 57.34 9.02 -23.46
N VAL A 590 56.26 8.25 -23.38
CA VAL A 590 55.22 8.37 -22.35
C VAL A 590 54.82 6.99 -21.83
N GLN A 591 55.22 6.67 -20.60
CA GLN A 591 54.88 5.39 -19.96
C GLN A 591 53.47 5.41 -19.37
N GLY A 592 52.72 4.32 -19.54
CA GLY A 592 51.40 4.13 -18.95
C GLY A 592 51.01 2.65 -18.94
N TYR A 593 49.90 2.30 -18.30
CA TYR A 593 49.41 0.92 -18.25
C TYR A 593 48.40 0.55 -19.34
N PHE A 594 47.94 1.51 -20.15
CA PHE A 594 46.94 1.23 -21.17
C PHE A 594 47.56 0.97 -22.54
N THR A 595 46.90 0.11 -23.30
CA THR A 595 47.18 -0.15 -24.72
C THR A 595 46.14 0.56 -25.56
N ARG A 596 46.55 1.34 -26.57
CA ARG A 596 45.59 1.96 -27.49
C ARG A 596 44.94 0.88 -28.36
N LYS A 597 43.61 0.83 -28.41
CA LYS A 597 42.90 -0.02 -29.38
C LYS A 597 43.07 0.60 -30.78
N SER A 598 43.60 -0.18 -31.72
CA SER A 598 43.92 0.23 -33.08
C SER A 598 42.69 0.38 -33.95
#